data_AF-X8JTI8-F1
#
_entry.id   AF-X8JTI8-F1
#
_cell.length_a   1.000
_cell.length_b   1.000
_cell.length_c   1.000
_cell.angle_alpha   90.00
_cell.angle_beta   90.00
_cell.angle_gamma   90.00
#
_symmetry.space_group_name_H-M   'P 1'
#
loop_
_entity.id
_entity.type
_entity.pdbx_description
1 polymer ?
#
loop_
_entity_poly.entity_id
_entity_poly.type
_entity_poly.pdbx_seq_one_letter_code
_entity_poly.pdbx_strand_id
1 'polypeptide(L)'
;MAEKRPIILVTGANSGVGFGVCHRLLVQLSQKLPPDASPKAQKYPIASPDNEISPFLPVDGLTLILACRSAQRAETARSNLYKLIDDELARRDTPHGRAFRKNLEIEIVSLDLSSVESVFAFPYITHLVLNAGIGNFIGINWPLAVWEICTRFKTAVTSPGFKIQGTGKTSQDGLGWVWQCNVFGHFVLVRALREMLAHNPFSSSRVLWTSSIEGRPSFFPGLDDYQLLSASHSYEASKYETELIASGLDQLESERNNGVRHLVVHPGIAGTNIFFEHTGWFLDKLMLLAFYIARLLGSKHHPIQPYKAAISAVHVALVSLAILPSLSAAGTTNEKSGQPPEGVSNGNGHTDAISRAEDYSPVRYGAEASIFGTEYVGVQPVEGYEEHREVGKELVARCNRLYNAFEKKFMM
;
A
#
# COMPACT_ATOMS: atom_id res chain seq x y z
N MET A 1 -5.02 14.34 30.61
CA MET A 1 -5.49 14.03 29.23
C MET A 1 -5.09 12.59 28.95
N ALA A 2 -5.98 11.77 28.39
CA ALA A 2 -5.56 10.44 27.93
C ALA A 2 -4.42 10.60 26.91
N GLU A 3 -3.34 9.86 27.10
CA GLU A 3 -2.15 9.88 26.23
C GLU A 3 -2.59 9.50 24.81
N LYS A 4 -2.46 10.41 23.84
CA LYS A 4 -2.87 10.17 22.45
C LYS A 4 -1.88 9.19 21.81
N ARG A 5 -2.23 7.90 21.76
CA ARG A 5 -1.39 6.82 21.23
C ARG A 5 -1.93 6.33 19.88
N PRO A 6 -1.17 6.35 18.78
CA PRO A 6 -1.63 5.74 17.54
C PRO A 6 -1.87 4.24 17.73
N ILE A 7 -2.95 3.74 17.13
CA ILE A 7 -3.23 2.31 17.00
C ILE A 7 -3.18 2.00 15.51
N ILE A 8 -2.14 1.26 15.11
CA ILE A 8 -1.84 0.97 13.70
C ILE A 8 -1.98 -0.53 13.46
N LEU A 9 -2.87 -0.92 12.56
CA LEU A 9 -3.02 -2.31 12.13
C LEU A 9 -2.38 -2.51 10.76
N VAL A 10 -1.56 -3.55 10.62
CA VAL A 10 -0.92 -3.93 9.36
C VAL A 10 -1.31 -5.35 8.99
N THR A 11 -1.91 -5.55 7.82
CA THR A 11 -2.26 -6.89 7.32
C THR A 11 -1.04 -7.56 6.65
N GLY A 12 -0.87 -8.86 6.86
CA GLY A 12 0.26 -9.60 6.31
C GLY A 12 1.61 -9.15 6.88
N ALA A 13 1.64 -8.82 8.17
CA ALA A 13 2.77 -8.20 8.84
C ALA A 13 3.88 -9.17 9.32
N ASN A 14 3.69 -10.49 9.16
CA ASN A 14 4.62 -11.48 9.67
C ASN A 14 5.89 -11.69 8.80
N SER A 15 5.94 -11.13 7.59
CA SER A 15 7.09 -11.23 6.69
C SER A 15 7.05 -10.17 5.59
N GLY A 16 8.09 -10.13 4.75
CA GLY A 16 8.11 -9.29 3.55
C GLY A 16 7.88 -7.81 3.83
N VAL A 17 7.19 -7.14 2.91
CA VAL A 17 6.91 -5.69 3.00
C VAL A 17 6.13 -5.33 4.25
N GLY A 18 5.12 -6.12 4.65
CA GLY A 18 4.32 -5.85 5.85
C GLY A 18 5.17 -5.80 7.12
N PHE A 19 6.08 -6.76 7.28
CA PHE A 19 7.08 -6.71 8.36
C PHE A 19 8.00 -5.50 8.24
N GLY A 20 8.41 -5.14 7.01
CA GLY A 20 9.18 -3.94 6.72
C GLY A 20 8.48 -2.65 7.16
N VAL A 21 7.15 -2.55 6.95
CA VAL A 21 6.32 -1.43 7.41
C VAL A 21 6.32 -1.36 8.92
N CYS A 22 6.06 -2.48 9.60
CA CYS A 22 6.11 -2.55 11.06
C CYS A 22 7.47 -2.10 11.61
N HIS A 23 8.57 -2.66 11.09
CA HIS A 23 9.92 -2.30 11.52
C HIS A 23 10.21 -0.81 11.30
N ARG A 24 9.89 -0.28 10.10
CA ARG A 24 10.13 1.12 9.78
C ARG A 24 9.29 2.07 10.63
N LEU A 25 8.03 1.75 10.93
CA LEU A 25 7.21 2.52 11.87
C LEU A 25 7.87 2.62 13.26
N LEU A 26 8.43 1.53 13.79
CA LEU A 26 9.12 1.56 15.10
C LEU A 26 10.35 2.49 15.08
N VAL A 27 11.16 2.40 14.02
CA VAL A 27 12.35 3.26 13.87
C VAL A 27 11.95 4.73 13.72
N GLN A 28 10.89 5.02 12.96
CA GLN A 28 10.44 6.39 12.75
C GLN A 28 9.81 6.99 14.01
N LEU A 29 8.85 6.31 14.63
CA LEU A 29 8.09 6.83 15.77
C LEU A 29 8.91 6.90 17.08
N SER A 30 10.04 6.20 17.16
CA SER A 30 11.01 6.36 18.25
C SER A 30 11.85 7.63 18.15
N GLN A 31 11.63 8.45 17.11
CA GLN A 31 12.27 9.75 16.93
C GLN A 31 11.24 10.88 17.09
N LYS A 32 11.66 12.00 17.70
CA LYS A 32 10.79 13.18 17.87
C LYS A 32 10.42 13.85 16.56
N LEU A 33 11.35 13.85 15.60
CA LEU A 33 11.19 14.41 14.25
C LEU A 33 11.57 13.32 13.23
N PRO A 34 10.66 12.37 12.94
CA PRO A 34 10.94 11.26 12.05
C PRO A 34 11.23 11.77 10.62
N PRO A 35 12.34 11.35 9.98
CA PRO A 35 12.64 11.77 8.61
C PRO A 35 11.56 11.36 7.60
N ASP A 36 10.89 10.21 7.80
CA ASP A 36 9.81 9.79 6.90
C ASP A 36 8.53 10.63 7.06
N ALA A 37 8.39 11.42 8.12
CA ALA A 37 7.29 12.37 8.24
C ALA A 37 7.59 13.72 7.56
N SER A 38 8.81 13.91 7.06
CA SER A 38 9.23 15.13 6.37
C SER A 38 8.77 15.11 4.90
N PRO A 39 8.33 16.24 4.33
CA PRO A 39 8.10 16.34 2.89
C PRO A 39 9.34 16.00 2.06
N LYS A 40 10.55 16.11 2.63
CA LYS A 40 11.83 15.74 1.98
C LYS A 40 11.96 14.26 1.66
N ALA A 41 11.13 13.38 2.23
CA ALA A 41 11.10 11.98 1.85
C ALA A 41 10.51 11.78 0.43
N GLN A 42 9.78 12.76 -0.12
CA GLN A 42 9.28 12.74 -1.49
C GLN A 42 10.36 13.16 -2.49
N LYS A 43 10.30 12.61 -3.70
CA LYS A 43 11.20 12.99 -4.81
C LYS A 43 11.10 14.48 -5.14
N TYR A 44 9.87 15.01 -5.15
CA TYR A 44 9.55 16.40 -5.43
C TYR A 44 8.70 16.96 -4.28
N PRO A 45 9.33 17.43 -3.19
CA PRO A 45 8.61 17.93 -2.03
C PRO A 45 7.75 19.15 -2.36
N ILE A 46 6.50 19.18 -1.87
CA ILE A 46 5.69 20.41 -1.86
C ILE A 46 6.22 21.34 -0.78
N ALA A 47 6.36 22.63 -1.11
CA ALA A 47 6.67 23.66 -0.12
C ALA A 47 5.49 23.80 0.85
N SER A 48 5.69 23.46 2.12
CA SER A 48 4.67 23.65 3.14
C SER A 48 4.55 25.15 3.44
N PRO A 49 3.36 25.77 3.36
CA PRO A 49 3.17 27.19 3.66
C PRO A 49 3.57 27.54 5.10
N ASP A 50 3.42 26.60 6.02
CA ASP A 50 3.76 26.70 7.43
C ASP A 50 4.49 25.42 7.84
N ASN A 51 5.30 25.42 8.91
CA ASN A 51 5.93 24.23 9.47
C ASN A 51 4.89 23.22 10.01
N GLU A 52 4.00 22.72 9.16
CA GLU A 52 2.96 21.76 9.50
C GLU A 52 3.63 20.46 9.92
N ILE A 53 3.55 20.22 11.23
CA ILE A 53 3.92 18.96 11.82
C ILE A 53 2.70 18.06 11.69
N SER A 54 2.95 16.81 11.31
CA SER A 54 1.93 15.77 11.30
C SER A 54 1.09 15.80 12.59
N PRO A 55 -0.24 15.67 12.50
CA PRO A 55 -1.09 15.64 13.69
C PRO A 55 -0.80 14.44 14.60
N PHE A 56 -0.06 13.45 14.09
CA PHE A 56 0.35 12.30 14.86
C PHE A 56 1.66 12.52 15.60
N LEU A 57 2.45 13.57 15.36
CA LEU A 57 3.83 13.65 15.85
C LEU A 57 4.09 14.86 16.76
N PRO A 58 4.98 14.73 17.75
CA PRO A 58 5.61 13.50 18.23
C PRO A 58 4.63 12.59 18.99
N VAL A 59 4.95 11.29 19.10
CA VAL A 59 4.21 10.33 19.95
C VAL A 59 5.08 9.77 21.04
N ASP A 60 4.49 9.56 22.21
CA ASP A 60 5.17 8.93 23.34
C ASP A 60 5.00 7.40 23.36
N GLY A 61 4.27 6.80 22.41
CA GLY A 61 4.04 5.35 22.32
C GLY A 61 3.28 4.92 21.07
N LEU A 62 3.08 3.61 20.91
CA LEU A 62 2.38 3.00 19.77
C LEU A 62 1.75 1.67 20.21
N THR A 63 0.51 1.41 19.79
CA THR A 63 -0.03 0.05 19.75
C THR A 63 -0.02 -0.42 18.29
N LEU A 64 0.83 -1.39 17.98
CA LEU A 64 1.01 -1.95 16.65
C LEU A 64 0.35 -3.33 16.58
N ILE A 65 -0.66 -3.47 15.74
CA ILE A 65 -1.42 -4.71 15.57
C ILE A 65 -0.90 -5.45 14.33
N LEU A 66 -0.31 -6.63 14.54
CA LEU A 66 0.10 -7.56 13.50
C LEU A 66 -1.08 -8.45 13.12
N ALA A 67 -1.77 -8.12 12.04
CA ALA A 67 -2.91 -8.89 11.56
C ALA A 67 -2.43 -9.97 10.57
N CYS A 68 -2.37 -11.23 11.04
CA CYS A 68 -1.73 -12.34 10.32
C CYS A 68 -2.56 -13.62 10.40
N ARG A 69 -2.49 -14.45 9.35
CA ARG A 69 -3.14 -15.79 9.33
C ARG A 69 -2.46 -16.81 10.23
N SER A 70 -1.15 -16.73 10.40
CA SER A 70 -0.36 -17.69 11.20
C SER A 70 0.10 -17.03 12.49
N ALA A 71 -0.52 -17.39 13.61
CA ALA A 71 -0.16 -16.90 14.94
C ALA A 71 1.31 -17.16 15.28
N GLN A 72 1.83 -18.36 14.98
CA GLN A 72 3.23 -18.70 15.23
C GLN A 72 4.21 -17.78 14.48
N ARG A 73 3.96 -17.52 13.18
CA ARG A 73 4.81 -16.62 12.39
C ARG A 73 4.70 -15.18 12.87
N ALA A 74 3.51 -14.76 13.27
CA ALA A 74 3.29 -13.44 13.85
C ALA A 74 4.05 -13.26 15.18
N GLU A 75 4.11 -14.31 16.01
CA GLU A 75 4.84 -14.29 17.29
C GLU A 75 6.35 -14.17 17.09
N THR A 76 6.89 -14.89 16.10
CA THR A 76 8.28 -14.74 15.69
C THR A 76 8.56 -13.33 15.15
N ALA A 77 7.65 -12.78 14.33
CA ALA A 77 7.77 -11.41 13.84
C ALA A 77 7.73 -10.38 14.98
N ARG A 78 6.82 -10.53 15.94
CA ARG A 78 6.72 -9.68 17.14
C ARG A 78 8.01 -9.68 17.94
N SER A 79 8.56 -10.85 18.23
CA SER A 79 9.83 -10.99 18.94
C SER A 79 10.99 -10.30 18.20
N ASN A 80 11.05 -10.47 16.88
CA ASN A 80 12.06 -9.80 16.05
C ASN A 80 11.89 -8.28 16.02
N LEU A 81 10.65 -7.77 15.99
CA LEU A 81 10.39 -6.34 16.02
C LEU A 81 10.85 -5.70 17.33
N TYR A 82 10.57 -6.33 18.48
CA TYR A 82 11.09 -5.88 19.78
C TYR A 82 12.62 -5.85 19.80
N LYS A 83 13.27 -6.91 19.30
CA LYS A 83 14.72 -6.93 19.20
C LYS A 83 15.27 -5.80 18.32
N LEU A 84 14.66 -5.56 17.15
CA LEU A 84 15.10 -4.53 16.22
C LEU A 84 15.00 -3.11 16.81
N ILE A 85 13.91 -2.81 17.52
CA ILE A 85 13.76 -1.50 18.18
C ILE A 85 14.73 -1.36 19.35
N ASP A 86 14.96 -2.43 20.12
CA ASP A 86 15.94 -2.42 21.21
C ASP A 86 17.37 -2.19 20.68
N ASP A 87 17.74 -2.84 19.57
CA ASP A 87 19.01 -2.62 18.88
C ASP A 87 19.15 -1.19 18.34
N GLU A 88 18.08 -0.60 17.80
CA GLU A 88 18.08 0.79 17.31
C GLU A 88 18.27 1.79 18.46
N LEU A 89 17.57 1.60 19.57
CA LEU A 89 17.67 2.48 20.74
C LEU A 89 19.02 2.34 21.47
N ALA A 90 19.66 1.18 21.39
CA ALA A 90 21.04 1.03 21.86
C ALA A 90 22.03 1.84 21.03
N ARG A 91 21.78 2.02 19.72
CA ARG A 91 22.61 2.86 18.84
C ARG A 91 22.28 4.34 18.95
N ARG A 92 21.02 4.67 19.23
CA ARG A 92 20.50 6.04 19.33
C ARG A 92 19.66 6.22 20.59
N ASP A 93 20.36 6.28 21.72
CA ASP A 93 19.69 6.43 23.01
C ASP A 93 19.23 7.88 23.22
N THR A 94 17.90 8.09 23.25
CA THR A 94 17.29 9.40 23.48
C THR A 94 16.17 9.28 24.50
N PRO A 95 15.86 10.36 25.27
CA PRO A 95 14.73 10.35 26.20
C PRO A 95 13.40 9.99 25.52
N HIS A 96 13.18 10.50 24.30
CA HIS A 96 12.00 10.21 23.48
C HIS A 96 11.93 8.73 23.12
N GLY A 97 13.01 8.15 22.60
CA GLY A 97 13.07 6.75 22.23
C GLY A 97 12.84 5.79 23.40
N ARG A 98 13.36 6.11 24.59
CA ARG A 98 13.10 5.33 25.82
C ARG A 98 11.64 5.41 26.26
N ALA A 99 11.02 6.60 26.19
CA ALA A 99 9.59 6.76 26.48
C ALA A 99 8.73 5.98 25.48
N PHE A 100 9.01 6.13 24.18
CA PHE A 100 8.36 5.38 23.11
C PHE A 100 8.41 3.87 23.36
N ARG A 101 9.59 3.33 23.67
CA ARG A 101 9.77 1.89 23.91
C ARG A 101 9.03 1.37 25.13
N LYS A 102 8.94 2.17 26.20
CA LYS A 102 8.18 1.85 27.41
C LYS A 102 6.67 1.75 27.11
N ASN A 103 6.19 2.58 26.18
CA ASN A 103 4.79 2.68 25.79
C ASN A 103 4.49 1.98 24.44
N LEU A 104 5.39 1.11 23.98
CA LEU A 104 5.21 0.31 22.78
C LEU A 104 4.53 -1.02 23.13
N GLU A 105 3.39 -1.26 22.51
CA GLU A 105 2.67 -2.53 22.54
C GLU A 105 2.63 -3.09 21.12
N ILE A 106 3.04 -4.34 20.95
CA ILE A 106 2.87 -5.08 19.70
C ILE A 106 1.91 -6.23 19.97
N GLU A 107 0.71 -6.12 19.41
CA GLU A 107 -0.38 -7.07 19.56
C GLU A 107 -0.50 -7.94 18.31
N ILE A 108 -0.97 -9.18 18.47
CA ILE A 108 -1.22 -10.09 17.36
C ILE A 108 -2.70 -10.37 17.30
N VAL A 109 -3.28 -10.13 16.12
CA VAL A 109 -4.64 -10.50 15.81
C VAL A 109 -4.58 -11.57 14.72
N SER A 110 -5.23 -12.71 15.00
CA SER A 110 -5.48 -13.70 13.96
C SER A 110 -6.49 -13.10 12.99
N LEU A 111 -6.00 -12.68 11.82
CA LEU A 111 -6.83 -12.15 10.75
C LEU A 111 -6.71 -13.11 9.57
N ASP A 112 -7.77 -13.88 9.37
CA ASP A 112 -8.08 -14.38 8.04
C ASP A 112 -8.88 -13.29 7.34
N LEU A 113 -8.61 -13.01 6.06
CA LEU A 113 -9.35 -11.97 5.34
C LEU A 113 -10.84 -12.31 5.13
N SER A 114 -11.27 -13.46 5.65
CA SER A 114 -12.63 -13.96 5.77
C SER A 114 -13.26 -13.79 7.17
N SER A 115 -12.54 -13.34 8.23
CA SER A 115 -13.08 -13.17 9.59
C SER A 115 -12.33 -12.11 10.44
N VAL A 116 -13.06 -11.22 11.13
CA VAL A 116 -12.52 -9.96 11.71
C VAL A 116 -12.75 -9.77 13.23
N GLU A 117 -13.39 -10.72 13.91
CA GLU A 117 -13.97 -10.54 15.27
C GLU A 117 -12.98 -10.02 16.34
N SER A 118 -11.71 -10.43 16.30
CA SER A 118 -10.74 -10.09 17.35
C SER A 118 -10.21 -8.65 17.29
N VAL A 119 -10.43 -7.92 16.20
CA VAL A 119 -9.97 -6.52 16.05
C VAL A 119 -10.85 -5.53 16.84
N PHE A 120 -12.09 -5.89 17.16
CA PHE A 120 -13.03 -5.00 17.85
C PHE A 120 -12.72 -4.79 19.35
N ALA A 121 -11.69 -5.44 19.88
CA ALA A 121 -11.26 -5.27 21.27
C ALA A 121 -10.55 -3.93 21.54
N PHE A 122 -10.16 -3.18 20.50
CA PHE A 122 -9.49 -1.88 20.63
C PHE A 122 -10.50 -0.72 20.63
N PRO A 123 -10.20 0.44 21.26
CA PRO A 123 -11.15 1.55 21.34
C PRO A 123 -11.25 2.38 20.05
N TYR A 124 -10.18 2.43 19.25
CA TYR A 124 -10.12 3.12 17.96
C TYR A 124 -8.96 2.58 17.12
N ILE A 125 -8.89 2.99 15.86
CA ILE A 125 -7.75 2.76 14.98
C ILE A 125 -7.40 4.08 14.30
N THR A 126 -6.12 4.42 14.24
CA THR A 126 -5.66 5.62 13.51
C THR A 126 -5.20 5.27 12.10
N HIS A 127 -4.61 4.08 11.93
CA HIS A 127 -4.10 3.65 10.63
C HIS A 127 -4.43 2.19 10.34
N LEU A 128 -4.91 1.93 9.13
CA LEU A 128 -4.97 0.60 8.53
C LEU A 128 -3.97 0.54 7.37
N VAL A 129 -3.04 -0.40 7.41
CA VAL A 129 -2.15 -0.70 6.28
C VAL A 129 -2.56 -2.05 5.69
N LEU A 130 -3.29 -1.97 4.58
CA LEU A 130 -3.88 -3.11 3.85
C LEU A 130 -2.84 -3.69 2.89
N ASN A 131 -1.83 -4.34 3.46
CA ASN A 131 -0.66 -4.84 2.75
C ASN A 131 -0.77 -6.29 2.26
N ALA A 132 -1.55 -7.13 2.93
CA ALA A 132 -1.70 -8.54 2.55
C ALA A 132 -2.13 -8.68 1.07
N GLY A 133 -1.60 -9.69 0.39
CA GLY A 133 -1.99 -9.95 -0.99
C GLY A 133 -1.40 -11.24 -1.51
N ILE A 134 -2.04 -11.76 -2.56
CA ILE A 134 -1.70 -13.02 -3.20
C ILE A 134 -1.83 -12.88 -4.73
N GLY A 135 -1.17 -13.77 -5.47
CA GLY A 135 -1.43 -13.98 -6.89
C GLY A 135 -1.53 -15.47 -7.17
N ASN A 136 -2.34 -15.86 -8.16
CA ASN A 136 -2.49 -17.26 -8.57
C ASN A 136 -1.43 -17.62 -9.62
N PHE A 137 -0.16 -17.49 -9.26
CA PHE A 137 0.95 -17.83 -10.16
C PHE A 137 1.07 -19.35 -10.27
N ILE A 138 1.14 -19.86 -11.49
CA ILE A 138 1.21 -21.31 -11.78
C ILE A 138 2.45 -21.69 -12.58
N GLY A 139 3.22 -20.70 -13.06
CA GLY A 139 4.45 -20.98 -13.79
C GLY A 139 5.08 -19.76 -14.44
N ILE A 140 6.10 -20.04 -15.25
CA ILE A 140 6.88 -19.06 -16.01
C ILE A 140 6.90 -19.51 -17.47
N ASN A 141 6.60 -18.59 -18.40
CA ASN A 141 6.84 -18.80 -19.81
C ASN A 141 8.35 -18.61 -20.09
N TRP A 142 9.11 -19.69 -20.01
CA TRP A 142 10.57 -19.66 -20.12
C TRP A 142 11.12 -19.07 -21.43
N PRO A 143 10.59 -19.40 -22.62
CA PRO A 143 11.01 -18.75 -23.86
C PRO A 143 10.82 -17.23 -23.82
N LEU A 144 9.66 -16.76 -23.35
CA LEU A 144 9.39 -15.32 -23.21
C LEU A 144 10.29 -14.69 -22.13
N ALA A 145 10.53 -15.38 -21.02
CA ALA A 145 11.41 -14.91 -19.96
C ALA A 145 12.84 -14.68 -20.46
N VAL A 146 13.41 -15.65 -21.19
CA VAL A 146 14.75 -15.51 -21.78
C VAL A 146 14.77 -14.35 -22.76
N TRP A 147 13.76 -14.25 -23.64
CA TRP A 147 13.68 -13.16 -24.61
C TRP A 147 13.56 -11.79 -23.95
N GLU A 148 12.67 -11.61 -22.97
CA GLU A 148 12.50 -10.35 -22.25
C GLU A 148 13.75 -9.98 -21.44
N ILE A 149 14.40 -10.93 -20.78
CA ILE A 149 15.64 -10.69 -20.04
C ILE A 149 16.76 -10.24 -20.98
N CYS A 150 16.89 -10.86 -22.16
CA CYS A 150 17.93 -10.52 -23.13
C CYS A 150 17.66 -9.22 -23.89
N THR A 151 16.39 -8.87 -24.18
CA THR A 151 16.05 -7.74 -25.06
C THR A 151 15.47 -6.54 -24.32
N ARG A 152 14.87 -6.76 -23.14
CA ARG A 152 14.09 -5.76 -22.37
C ARG A 152 14.35 -5.89 -20.86
N PHE A 153 15.61 -6.10 -20.48
CA PHE A 153 16.03 -6.43 -19.11
C PHE A 153 15.33 -5.62 -18.01
N LYS A 154 15.34 -4.27 -18.11
CA LYS A 154 14.69 -3.41 -17.09
C LYS A 154 13.20 -3.67 -16.95
N THR A 155 12.48 -3.86 -18.05
CA THR A 155 11.05 -4.19 -18.01
C THR A 155 10.84 -5.59 -17.44
N ALA A 156 11.63 -6.57 -17.90
CA ALA A 156 11.54 -7.97 -17.49
C ALA A 156 11.65 -8.16 -15.97
N VAL A 157 12.39 -7.30 -15.27
CA VAL A 157 12.58 -7.39 -13.81
C VAL A 157 11.80 -6.32 -13.03
N THR A 158 10.95 -5.54 -13.70
CA THR A 158 10.05 -4.55 -13.07
C THR A 158 8.58 -4.94 -13.22
N SER A 159 8.17 -5.36 -14.42
CA SER A 159 6.83 -5.85 -14.72
C SER A 159 6.95 -6.98 -15.75
N PRO A 160 7.29 -8.21 -15.29
CA PRO A 160 7.55 -9.33 -16.17
C PRO A 160 6.31 -9.78 -16.93
N GLY A 161 6.39 -9.86 -18.27
CA GLY A 161 5.31 -10.37 -19.11
C GLY A 161 5.21 -11.90 -19.14
N PHE A 162 6.22 -12.59 -18.60
CA PHE A 162 6.35 -14.05 -18.65
C PHE A 162 5.74 -14.80 -17.46
N LYS A 163 5.08 -14.10 -16.52
CA LYS A 163 4.36 -14.75 -15.40
C LYS A 163 3.11 -15.43 -15.94
N ILE A 164 2.94 -16.72 -15.64
CA ILE A 164 1.71 -17.45 -15.96
C ILE A 164 0.83 -17.47 -14.71
N GLN A 165 -0.41 -17.00 -14.84
CA GLN A 165 -1.42 -17.04 -13.80
C GLN A 165 -2.53 -18.02 -14.15
N GLY A 166 -3.02 -18.75 -13.15
CA GLY A 166 -4.18 -19.62 -13.30
C GLY A 166 -5.49 -18.82 -13.24
N THR A 167 -6.49 -19.29 -13.98
CA THR A 167 -7.85 -18.72 -14.01
C THR A 167 -8.84 -19.63 -13.27
N GLY A 168 -10.03 -19.12 -12.98
CA GLY A 168 -11.18 -19.88 -12.48
C GLY A 168 -11.11 -20.27 -11.00
N LYS A 169 -10.09 -19.84 -10.26
CA LYS A 169 -9.91 -20.23 -8.87
C LYS A 169 -10.83 -19.42 -7.94
N THR A 170 -11.70 -20.12 -7.22
CA THR A 170 -12.60 -19.55 -6.21
C THR A 170 -12.09 -19.79 -4.80
N SER A 171 -12.50 -18.93 -3.86
CA SER A 171 -12.33 -19.13 -2.43
C SER A 171 -13.38 -20.11 -1.86
N GLN A 172 -13.31 -20.35 -0.55
CA GLN A 172 -14.33 -21.11 0.19
C GLN A 172 -15.70 -20.39 0.21
N ASP A 173 -15.70 -19.07 0.04
CA ASP A 173 -16.90 -18.24 -0.03
C ASP A 173 -17.54 -18.21 -1.42
N GLY A 174 -16.96 -18.93 -2.39
CA GLY A 174 -17.44 -18.96 -3.77
C GLY A 174 -17.12 -17.70 -4.58
N LEU A 175 -16.26 -16.82 -4.06
CA LEU A 175 -15.81 -15.60 -4.73
C LEU A 175 -14.50 -15.85 -5.47
N GLY A 176 -14.17 -15.04 -6.46
CA GLY A 176 -12.86 -15.10 -7.11
C GLY A 176 -11.73 -14.94 -6.09
N TRP A 177 -10.81 -15.91 -6.03
CA TRP A 177 -9.89 -16.07 -4.90
C TRP A 177 -8.90 -14.91 -4.78
N VAL A 178 -8.24 -14.54 -5.88
CA VAL A 178 -7.27 -13.43 -5.90
C VAL A 178 -7.96 -12.11 -5.60
N TRP A 179 -9.13 -11.89 -6.21
CA TRP A 179 -9.96 -10.72 -5.95
C TRP A 179 -10.37 -10.61 -4.49
N GLN A 180 -10.90 -11.69 -3.90
CA GLN A 180 -11.34 -11.68 -2.52
C GLN A 180 -10.19 -11.36 -1.56
N CYS A 181 -9.02 -11.98 -1.75
CA CYS A 181 -7.90 -11.75 -0.86
C CYS A 181 -7.26 -10.36 -1.04
N ASN A 182 -7.21 -9.82 -2.25
CA ASN A 182 -6.52 -8.54 -2.49
C ASN A 182 -7.45 -7.33 -2.29
N VAL A 183 -8.75 -7.50 -2.56
CA VAL A 183 -9.73 -6.42 -2.64
C VAL A 183 -10.83 -6.59 -1.58
N PHE A 184 -11.67 -7.62 -1.72
CA PHE A 184 -12.91 -7.69 -0.93
C PHE A 184 -12.66 -7.91 0.56
N GLY A 185 -11.73 -8.78 0.96
CA GLY A 185 -11.42 -9.00 2.37
C GLY A 185 -10.87 -7.75 3.08
N HIS A 186 -10.07 -6.95 2.36
CA HIS A 186 -9.67 -5.63 2.83
C HIS A 186 -10.84 -4.64 2.90
N PHE A 187 -11.75 -4.67 1.92
CA PHE A 187 -12.98 -3.88 1.97
C PHE A 187 -13.85 -4.23 3.18
N VAL A 188 -14.06 -5.53 3.47
CA VAL A 188 -14.77 -6.01 4.66
C VAL A 188 -14.14 -5.46 5.93
N LEU A 189 -12.81 -5.57 6.06
CA LEU A 189 -12.05 -5.05 7.20
C LEU A 189 -12.25 -3.54 7.39
N VAL A 190 -12.18 -2.78 6.31
CA VAL A 190 -12.39 -1.32 6.31
C VAL A 190 -13.80 -0.96 6.71
N ARG A 191 -14.81 -1.67 6.18
CA ARG A 191 -16.22 -1.45 6.53
C ARG A 191 -16.49 -1.74 8.00
N ALA A 192 -15.99 -2.87 8.49
CA ALA A 192 -16.08 -3.29 9.88
C ALA A 192 -15.46 -2.26 10.86
N LEU A 193 -14.29 -1.71 10.52
CA LEU A 193 -13.55 -0.81 11.40
C LEU A 193 -13.83 0.67 11.16
N ARG A 194 -14.80 1.00 10.30
CA ARG A 194 -15.07 2.37 9.88
C ARG A 194 -15.37 3.30 11.05
N GLU A 195 -16.23 2.88 11.97
CA GLU A 195 -16.61 3.71 13.11
C GLU A 195 -15.41 3.95 14.04
N MET A 196 -14.54 2.96 14.22
CA MET A 196 -13.30 3.11 14.99
C MET A 196 -12.30 4.08 14.34
N LEU A 197 -12.25 4.10 13.00
CA LEU A 197 -11.46 5.07 12.24
C LEU A 197 -12.02 6.49 12.37
N ALA A 198 -13.34 6.65 12.30
CA ALA A 198 -13.98 7.96 12.38
C ALA A 198 -13.93 8.57 13.80
N HIS A 199 -14.02 7.76 14.85
CA HIS A 199 -14.02 8.20 16.26
C HIS A 199 -12.62 8.28 16.90
N ASN A 200 -11.56 8.17 16.10
CA ASN A 200 -10.20 8.26 16.60
C ASN A 200 -9.89 9.66 17.22
N PRO A 201 -8.98 9.77 18.21
CA PRO A 201 -8.72 11.03 18.93
C PRO A 201 -7.79 12.02 18.19
N PHE A 202 -7.38 11.71 16.95
CA PHE A 202 -6.58 12.56 16.09
C PHE A 202 -7.46 13.26 15.04
N SER A 203 -6.91 14.28 14.36
CA SER A 203 -7.64 15.03 13.34
C SER A 203 -7.95 14.24 12.07
N SER A 204 -7.33 13.08 11.88
CA SER A 204 -7.56 12.22 10.73
C SER A 204 -7.17 10.77 11.02
N SER A 205 -7.78 9.84 10.28
CA SER A 205 -7.35 8.43 10.17
C SER A 205 -6.93 8.12 8.76
N ARG A 206 -6.05 7.12 8.58
CA ARG A 206 -5.52 6.75 7.26
C ARG A 206 -5.70 5.26 6.97
N VAL A 207 -6.33 4.98 5.84
CA VAL A 207 -6.43 3.64 5.27
C VAL A 207 -5.51 3.59 4.05
N LEU A 208 -4.40 2.87 4.18
CA LEU A 208 -3.38 2.72 3.14
C LEU A 208 -3.61 1.42 2.38
N TRP A 209 -3.95 1.54 1.11
CA TRP A 209 -4.22 0.43 0.21
C TRP A 209 -2.97 0.07 -0.58
N THR A 210 -2.43 -1.14 -0.38
CA THR A 210 -1.20 -1.56 -1.07
C THR A 210 -1.49 -2.11 -2.47
N SER A 211 -1.28 -1.25 -3.47
CA SER A 211 -1.29 -1.57 -4.90
C SER A 211 0.08 -2.13 -5.37
N SER A 212 0.32 -2.14 -6.68
CA SER A 212 1.53 -2.57 -7.37
C SER A 212 1.82 -1.64 -8.55
N ILE A 213 3.08 -1.54 -8.95
CA ILE A 213 3.49 -0.87 -10.22
C ILE A 213 2.80 -1.53 -11.44
N GLU A 214 2.39 -2.79 -11.28
CA GLU A 214 1.71 -3.58 -12.31
C GLU A 214 0.19 -3.37 -12.31
N GLY A 215 -0.38 -2.67 -11.32
CA GLY A 215 -1.78 -2.27 -11.34
C GLY A 215 -2.02 -1.26 -12.45
N ARG A 216 -2.63 -1.70 -13.55
CA ARG A 216 -2.86 -0.89 -14.75
C ARG A 216 -4.25 -1.16 -15.34
N PRO A 217 -4.87 -0.15 -16.00
CA PRO A 217 -6.15 -0.32 -16.67
C PRO A 217 -6.12 -1.38 -17.76
N SER A 218 -4.98 -1.63 -18.41
CA SER A 218 -4.85 -2.64 -19.47
C SER A 218 -5.13 -4.07 -19.02
N PHE A 219 -5.09 -4.35 -17.71
CA PHE A 219 -5.39 -5.67 -17.16
C PHE A 219 -6.81 -5.78 -16.59
N PHE A 220 -7.54 -4.66 -16.51
CA PHE A 220 -8.90 -4.65 -15.96
C PHE A 220 -9.88 -5.24 -16.97
N PRO A 221 -10.59 -6.35 -16.64
CA PRO A 221 -11.48 -7.01 -17.58
C PRO A 221 -12.84 -6.31 -17.74
N GLY A 222 -13.07 -5.20 -17.02
CA GLY A 222 -14.37 -4.56 -16.94
C GLY A 222 -15.23 -5.10 -15.79
N LEU A 223 -16.40 -4.50 -15.62
CA LEU A 223 -17.30 -4.84 -14.52
C LEU A 223 -17.92 -6.24 -14.64
N ASP A 224 -17.97 -6.84 -15.83
CA ASP A 224 -18.60 -8.15 -16.04
C ASP A 224 -17.82 -9.29 -15.34
N ASP A 225 -16.49 -9.15 -15.21
CA ASP A 225 -15.63 -10.07 -14.47
C ASP A 225 -14.87 -9.37 -13.34
N TYR A 226 -15.56 -8.50 -12.59
CA TYR A 226 -14.95 -7.77 -11.47
C TYR A 226 -14.46 -8.67 -10.32
N GLN A 227 -14.85 -9.94 -10.27
CA GLN A 227 -14.29 -10.91 -9.33
C GLN A 227 -13.05 -11.63 -9.87
N LEU A 228 -12.64 -11.32 -11.10
CA LEU A 228 -11.40 -11.80 -11.73
C LEU A 228 -11.35 -13.34 -11.83
N LEU A 229 -12.49 -13.95 -12.16
CA LEU A 229 -12.61 -15.39 -12.32
C LEU A 229 -12.05 -15.84 -13.67
N SER A 230 -12.33 -15.11 -14.74
CA SER A 230 -11.85 -15.44 -16.09
C SER A 230 -10.57 -14.68 -16.48
N ALA A 231 -10.22 -13.63 -15.73
CA ALA A 231 -9.05 -12.79 -15.98
C ALA A 231 -7.73 -13.57 -15.96
N SER A 232 -6.99 -13.55 -17.07
CA SER A 232 -5.65 -14.14 -17.19
C SER A 232 -4.56 -13.40 -16.40
N HIS A 233 -4.85 -12.17 -15.95
CA HIS A 233 -3.97 -11.31 -15.17
C HIS A 233 -4.66 -10.84 -13.87
N SER A 234 -5.24 -11.80 -13.13
CA SER A 234 -6.01 -11.53 -11.90
C SER A 234 -5.23 -10.75 -10.83
N TYR A 235 -3.92 -10.95 -10.70
CA TYR A 235 -3.11 -10.18 -9.75
C TYR A 235 -3.06 -8.70 -10.13
N GLU A 236 -2.64 -8.38 -11.34
CA GLU A 236 -2.51 -7.00 -11.83
C GLU A 236 -3.87 -6.29 -11.84
N ALA A 237 -4.92 -6.96 -12.31
CA ALA A 237 -6.28 -6.46 -12.29
C ALA A 237 -6.76 -6.13 -10.86
N SER A 238 -6.53 -7.02 -9.89
CA SER A 238 -6.93 -6.78 -8.49
C SER A 238 -6.19 -5.60 -7.86
N LYS A 239 -4.93 -5.36 -8.28
CA LYS A 239 -4.15 -4.20 -7.81
C LYS A 239 -4.66 -2.92 -8.43
N TYR A 240 -5.10 -2.92 -9.69
CA TYR A 240 -5.78 -1.78 -10.27
C TYR A 240 -7.16 -1.50 -9.62
N GLU A 241 -7.97 -2.53 -9.40
CA GLU A 241 -9.26 -2.37 -8.71
C GLU A 241 -9.10 -1.84 -7.28
N THR A 242 -8.01 -2.21 -6.60
CA THR A 242 -7.62 -1.61 -5.31
C THR A 242 -7.46 -0.09 -5.41
N GLU A 243 -6.84 0.43 -6.49
CA GLU A 243 -6.67 1.87 -6.69
C GLU A 243 -8.03 2.57 -6.89
N LEU A 244 -8.92 1.96 -7.70
CA LEU A 244 -10.25 2.50 -7.97
C LEU A 244 -11.14 2.51 -6.72
N ILE A 245 -11.14 1.41 -5.94
CA ILE A 245 -11.93 1.30 -4.71
C ILE A 245 -11.40 2.25 -3.63
N ALA A 246 -10.08 2.35 -3.46
CA ALA A 246 -9.50 3.30 -2.51
C ALA A 246 -9.91 4.74 -2.86
N SER A 247 -9.83 5.12 -4.14
CA SER A 247 -10.21 6.45 -4.61
C SER A 247 -11.72 6.72 -4.43
N GLY A 248 -12.56 5.73 -4.72
CA GLY A 248 -14.01 5.84 -4.52
C GLY A 248 -14.39 5.97 -3.03
N LEU A 249 -13.73 5.22 -2.16
CA LEU A 249 -13.93 5.33 -0.70
C LEU A 249 -13.42 6.66 -0.15
N ASP A 250 -12.28 7.17 -0.63
CA ASP A 250 -11.75 8.48 -0.22
C ASP A 250 -12.73 9.61 -0.54
N GLN A 251 -13.35 9.59 -1.72
CA GLN A 251 -14.39 10.55 -2.10
C GLN A 251 -15.60 10.47 -1.16
N LEU A 252 -16.11 9.26 -0.90
CA LEU A 252 -17.26 9.06 -0.03
C LEU A 252 -17.00 9.50 1.41
N GLU A 253 -15.82 9.24 1.98
CA GLU A 253 -15.51 9.69 3.34
C GLU A 253 -15.20 11.19 3.39
N SER A 254 -14.64 11.77 2.31
CA SER A 254 -14.45 13.22 2.17
C SER A 254 -15.80 13.97 2.18
N GLU A 255 -16.80 13.47 1.44
CA GLU A 255 -18.17 14.02 1.45
C GLU A 255 -18.82 13.97 2.85
N ARG A 256 -18.45 12.98 3.67
CA ARG A 256 -18.93 12.82 5.04
C ARG A 256 -18.18 13.67 6.06
N ASN A 257 -17.05 14.26 5.67
CA ASN A 257 -16.21 15.11 6.51
C ASN A 257 -15.87 14.51 7.89
N ASN A 258 -15.55 13.21 7.92
CA ASN A 258 -15.25 12.48 9.17
C ASN A 258 -13.74 12.28 9.42
N GLY A 259 -12.89 12.89 8.60
CA GLY A 259 -11.43 12.83 8.73
C GLY A 259 -10.78 11.49 8.31
N VAL A 260 -11.55 10.51 7.81
CA VAL A 260 -11.00 9.25 7.30
C VAL A 260 -10.53 9.45 5.86
N ARG A 261 -9.27 9.09 5.59
CA ARG A 261 -8.65 9.18 4.25
C ARG A 261 -8.24 7.83 3.73
N HIS A 262 -8.54 7.55 2.46
CA HIS A 262 -8.12 6.34 1.76
C HIS A 262 -7.05 6.71 0.74
N LEU A 263 -5.86 6.14 0.90
CA LEU A 263 -4.68 6.50 0.12
C LEU A 263 -4.04 5.26 -0.49
N VAL A 264 -3.53 5.38 -1.71
CA VAL A 264 -2.92 4.25 -2.43
C VAL A 264 -1.41 4.31 -2.28
N VAL A 265 -0.79 3.20 -1.89
CA VAL A 265 0.66 3.06 -1.80
C VAL A 265 1.13 1.84 -2.59
N HIS A 266 2.37 1.81 -3.06
CA HIS A 266 2.99 0.60 -3.58
C HIS A 266 4.44 0.46 -3.09
N PRO A 267 4.93 -0.78 -2.88
CA PRO A 267 6.26 -1.03 -2.32
C PRO A 267 7.39 -1.02 -3.35
N GLY A 268 7.05 -0.82 -4.62
CA GLY A 268 7.99 -1.07 -5.71
C GLY A 268 8.33 -2.55 -5.80
N ILE A 269 9.56 -2.86 -6.19
CA ILE A 269 10.07 -4.23 -6.29
C ILE A 269 10.91 -4.54 -5.06
N ALA A 270 10.40 -5.46 -4.25
CA ALA A 270 11.05 -5.98 -3.05
C ALA A 270 11.31 -7.48 -3.20
N GLY A 271 12.46 -7.94 -2.72
CA GLY A 271 12.78 -9.36 -2.56
C GLY A 271 11.88 -9.96 -1.48
N THR A 272 10.78 -10.57 -1.89
CA THR A 272 9.83 -11.26 -1.01
C THR A 272 9.59 -12.68 -1.49
N ASN A 273 9.04 -13.52 -0.63
CA ASN A 273 8.83 -14.93 -0.95
C ASN A 273 7.61 -15.18 -1.87
N ILE A 274 6.97 -14.16 -2.42
CA ILE A 274 5.71 -14.31 -3.19
C ILE A 274 5.85 -15.17 -4.44
N PHE A 275 7.06 -15.23 -5.02
CA PHE A 275 7.39 -16.06 -6.19
C PHE A 275 8.37 -17.21 -5.89
N PHE A 276 8.75 -17.38 -4.62
CA PHE A 276 9.83 -18.28 -4.23
C PHE A 276 9.55 -19.74 -4.62
N GLU A 277 8.29 -20.18 -4.57
CA GLU A 277 7.89 -21.54 -4.95
C GLU A 277 8.16 -21.86 -6.43
N HIS A 278 8.16 -20.85 -7.31
CA HIS A 278 8.42 -21.04 -8.75
C HIS A 278 9.88 -20.80 -9.14
N THR A 279 10.62 -20.00 -8.37
CA THR A 279 12.03 -19.71 -8.65
C THR A 279 12.96 -20.71 -7.95
N GLY A 280 12.58 -21.25 -6.80
CA GLY A 280 13.48 -22.00 -5.93
C GLY A 280 14.65 -21.14 -5.44
N TRP A 281 15.55 -21.75 -4.67
CA TRP A 281 16.64 -21.01 -4.00
C TRP A 281 17.63 -20.35 -4.97
N PHE A 282 18.04 -21.04 -6.03
CA PHE A 282 19.07 -20.53 -6.94
C PHE A 282 18.56 -19.36 -7.80
N LEU A 283 17.40 -19.50 -8.43
CA LEU A 283 16.85 -18.43 -9.26
C LEU A 283 16.36 -17.25 -8.41
N ASP A 284 15.98 -17.45 -7.15
CA ASP A 284 15.70 -16.35 -6.22
C ASP A 284 16.95 -15.46 -6.03
N LYS A 285 18.14 -16.05 -5.88
CA LYS A 285 19.39 -15.27 -5.79
C LYS A 285 19.73 -14.55 -7.09
N LEU A 286 19.52 -15.20 -8.23
CA LEU A 286 19.71 -14.56 -9.53
C LEU A 286 18.70 -13.43 -9.77
N MET A 287 17.46 -13.59 -9.35
CA MET A 287 16.43 -12.55 -9.41
C MET A 287 16.84 -11.34 -8.55
N LEU A 288 17.30 -11.56 -7.32
CA LEU A 288 17.81 -10.48 -6.48
C LEU A 288 19.00 -9.77 -7.13
N LEU A 289 19.96 -10.50 -7.69
CA LEU A 289 21.06 -9.93 -8.44
C LEU A 289 20.57 -9.10 -9.63
N ALA A 290 19.59 -9.61 -10.39
CA ALA A 290 19.01 -8.91 -11.51
C ALA A 290 18.31 -7.60 -11.08
N PHE A 291 17.67 -7.57 -9.92
CA PHE A 291 17.11 -6.34 -9.35
C PHE A 291 18.20 -5.31 -9.02
N TYR A 292 19.33 -5.73 -8.45
CA TYR A 292 20.46 -4.82 -8.20
C TYR A 292 21.03 -4.28 -9.52
N ILE A 293 21.18 -5.12 -10.54
CA ILE A 293 21.63 -4.69 -11.88
C ILE A 293 20.64 -3.69 -12.47
N ALA A 294 19.33 -3.95 -12.38
CA ALA A 294 18.31 -3.04 -12.91
C ALA A 294 18.36 -1.68 -12.23
N ARG A 295 18.57 -1.64 -10.91
CA ARG A 295 18.77 -0.40 -10.17
C ARG A 295 20.02 0.35 -10.62
N LEU A 296 21.14 -0.35 -10.83
CA LEU A 296 22.37 0.24 -11.38
C LEU A 296 22.16 0.81 -12.79
N LEU A 297 21.30 0.19 -13.60
CA LEU A 297 20.89 0.67 -14.92
C LEU A 297 19.80 1.76 -14.88
N GLY A 298 19.58 2.37 -13.71
CA GLY A 298 18.71 3.53 -13.52
C GLY A 298 17.25 3.20 -13.22
N SER A 299 16.88 1.94 -12.95
CA SER A 299 15.52 1.65 -12.50
C SER A 299 15.29 2.19 -11.09
N LYS A 300 14.34 3.12 -10.96
CA LYS A 300 13.92 3.69 -9.68
C LYS A 300 13.03 2.74 -8.86
N HIS A 301 12.48 1.71 -9.48
CA HIS A 301 11.44 0.87 -8.89
C HIS A 301 11.97 -0.27 -8.00
N HIS A 302 13.28 -0.34 -7.75
CA HIS A 302 13.91 -1.45 -7.02
C HIS A 302 14.45 -1.04 -5.63
N PRO A 303 13.60 -0.76 -4.63
CA PRO A 303 14.02 -0.69 -3.23
C PRO A 303 14.70 -1.98 -2.75
N ILE A 304 14.25 -3.14 -3.26
CA ILE A 304 14.76 -4.51 -3.02
C ILE A 304 14.56 -5.00 -1.59
N GLN A 305 14.98 -4.23 -0.59
CA GLN A 305 14.85 -4.60 0.81
C GLN A 305 13.45 -4.26 1.33
N PRO A 306 12.78 -5.17 2.06
CA PRO A 306 11.45 -4.89 2.60
C PRO A 306 11.35 -3.62 3.46
N TYR A 307 12.40 -3.30 4.23
CA TYR A 307 12.47 -2.06 5.00
C TYR A 307 12.47 -0.80 4.11
N LYS A 308 13.17 -0.84 2.98
CA LYS A 308 13.22 0.27 2.01
C LYS A 308 11.91 0.38 1.24
N ALA A 309 11.35 -0.75 0.84
CA ALA A 309 10.06 -0.85 0.18
C ALA A 309 8.88 -0.33 1.03
N ALA A 310 9.05 -0.29 2.35
CA ALA A 310 8.07 0.26 3.28
C ALA A 310 8.00 1.80 3.32
N ILE A 311 8.95 2.53 2.68
CA ILE A 311 9.02 4.00 2.78
C ILE A 311 7.72 4.69 2.37
N SER A 312 7.07 4.24 1.30
CA SER A 312 5.82 4.87 0.82
C SER A 312 4.70 4.74 1.84
N ALA A 313 4.49 3.53 2.37
CA ALA A 313 3.48 3.30 3.40
C ALA A 313 3.76 4.09 4.68
N VAL A 314 5.01 4.09 5.17
CA VAL A 314 5.35 4.80 6.42
C VAL A 314 5.32 6.32 6.24
N HIS A 315 5.83 6.83 5.11
CA HIS A 315 5.72 8.26 4.81
C HIS A 315 4.27 8.70 4.76
N VAL A 316 3.43 8.01 3.97
CA VAL A 316 2.02 8.35 3.82
C VAL A 316 1.22 8.11 5.10
N ALA A 317 1.67 7.23 6.00
CA ALA A 317 1.10 7.13 7.35
C ALA A 317 1.44 8.34 8.22
N LEU A 318 2.67 8.87 8.12
CA LEU A 318 3.18 9.83 9.12
C LEU A 318 3.19 11.28 8.68
N VAL A 319 3.28 11.60 7.40
CA VAL A 319 3.43 12.97 6.88
C VAL A 319 2.15 13.82 7.07
N SER A 320 2.18 15.16 7.14
CA SER A 320 0.90 15.93 7.14
C SER A 320 0.09 15.70 5.85
N LEU A 321 -1.25 15.67 5.94
CA LEU A 321 -2.11 15.54 4.75
C LEU A 321 -2.03 16.77 3.83
N ALA A 322 -1.69 17.96 4.34
CA ALA A 322 -1.62 19.17 3.52
C ALA A 322 -0.42 19.18 2.55
N ILE A 323 0.59 18.36 2.83
CA ILE A 323 1.82 18.23 2.02
C ILE A 323 1.84 16.94 1.19
N LEU A 324 0.76 16.16 1.22
CA LEU A 324 0.55 15.07 0.27
C LEU A 324 0.00 15.65 -1.04
N PRO A 325 0.70 15.46 -2.17
CA PRO A 325 0.19 15.88 -3.45
C PRO A 325 -1.17 15.25 -3.74
N SER A 326 -2.15 16.09 -4.07
CA SER A 326 -3.24 15.73 -4.99
C SER A 326 -2.88 16.32 -6.35
N LEU A 327 -3.32 15.73 -7.46
CA LEU A 327 -2.85 16.14 -8.80
C LEU A 327 -3.21 17.58 -9.18
N SER A 328 -4.14 18.24 -8.50
CA SER A 328 -4.37 19.68 -8.60
C SER A 328 -3.18 20.55 -8.10
N ALA A 329 -2.25 19.96 -7.32
CA ALA A 329 -1.00 20.59 -6.88
C ALA A 329 0.25 20.05 -7.57
N ALA A 330 0.16 18.88 -8.23
CA ALA A 330 1.25 18.30 -9.02
C ALA A 330 1.06 18.67 -10.49
N GLY A 331 1.49 19.87 -10.86
CA GLY A 331 1.50 20.33 -12.25
C GLY A 331 2.02 19.23 -13.17
N THR A 332 1.20 18.88 -14.17
CA THR A 332 1.44 17.94 -15.28
C THR A 332 2.89 17.47 -15.42
N THR A 333 3.30 16.47 -14.64
CA THR A 333 4.50 15.71 -14.97
C THR A 333 4.09 14.65 -15.97
N ASN A 334 4.42 14.88 -17.25
CA ASN A 334 4.34 13.92 -18.34
C ASN A 334 5.31 12.72 -18.14
N GLU A 335 5.38 12.12 -16.94
CA GLU A 335 6.03 10.81 -16.74
C GLU A 335 4.99 9.71 -16.97
N LYS A 336 4.71 9.41 -18.24
CA LYS A 336 4.00 8.19 -18.63
C LYS A 336 4.85 6.98 -18.26
N SER A 337 4.31 6.05 -17.47
CA SER A 337 4.95 4.76 -17.23
C SER A 337 4.93 3.92 -18.49
N GLY A 338 6.01 3.97 -19.29
CA GLY A 338 6.30 3.05 -20.40
C GLY A 338 5.15 2.86 -21.40
N GLN A 339 4.97 3.82 -22.31
CA GLN A 339 4.12 3.66 -23.51
C GLN A 339 4.93 3.17 -24.73
N PRO A 340 4.34 2.38 -25.65
CA PRO A 340 4.74 2.35 -27.06
C PRO A 340 4.23 3.61 -27.82
N PRO A 341 4.71 3.88 -29.05
CA PRO A 341 5.00 5.24 -29.56
C PRO A 341 3.80 6.14 -29.97
N GLU A 342 4.18 7.39 -30.21
CA GLU A 342 3.49 8.71 -30.16
C GLU A 342 2.33 9.04 -31.13
N GLY A 343 1.58 10.09 -30.75
CA GLY A 343 0.77 10.98 -31.59
C GLY A 343 0.35 12.25 -30.80
N VAL A 344 0.41 13.43 -31.44
CA VAL A 344 0.60 14.80 -30.87
C VAL A 344 -0.71 15.60 -30.64
N SER A 345 -0.77 16.51 -29.65
CA SER A 345 -1.01 17.98 -29.80
C SER A 345 -1.52 18.72 -28.54
N ASN A 346 -1.27 20.05 -28.54
CA ASN A 346 -1.20 21.03 -27.45
C ASN A 346 -2.54 21.69 -27.02
N GLY A 347 -2.57 22.25 -25.80
CA GLY A 347 -3.55 23.28 -25.39
C GLY A 347 -3.05 24.12 -24.20
N ASN A 348 -3.08 25.46 -24.35
CA ASN A 348 -2.76 26.49 -23.36
C ASN A 348 -3.98 26.89 -22.51
N GLY A 349 -3.77 27.35 -21.27
CA GLY A 349 -4.54 28.49 -20.73
C GLY A 349 -5.08 28.40 -19.30
N HIS A 350 -4.60 29.36 -18.49
CA HIS A 350 -5.25 30.12 -17.41
C HIS A 350 -5.75 29.47 -16.12
N THR A 351 -5.25 30.06 -15.03
CA THR A 351 -5.55 29.82 -13.61
C THR A 351 -6.70 30.71 -13.15
N ASP A 352 -7.82 30.10 -12.77
CA ASP A 352 -8.83 30.70 -11.90
C ASP A 352 -9.03 29.80 -10.68
N ALA A 353 -9.34 30.40 -9.53
CA ALA A 353 -9.41 29.74 -8.22
C ALA A 353 -10.43 28.58 -8.19
N ILE A 354 -9.95 27.34 -8.06
CA ILE A 354 -10.76 26.12 -8.24
C ILE A 354 -11.40 25.65 -6.93
N SER A 355 -12.69 25.35 -7.02
CA SER A 355 -13.47 24.67 -5.99
C SER A 355 -12.94 23.24 -5.77
N ARG A 356 -12.68 22.85 -4.53
CA ARG A 356 -12.07 21.55 -4.15
C ARG A 356 -12.80 20.28 -4.65
N ALA A 357 -14.00 20.40 -5.24
CA ALA A 357 -14.85 19.28 -5.64
C ALA A 357 -14.67 18.85 -7.11
N GLU A 358 -14.17 19.72 -7.99
CA GLU A 358 -14.04 19.43 -9.44
C GLU A 358 -12.64 18.91 -9.84
N ASP A 359 -11.66 18.97 -8.94
CA ASP A 359 -10.23 18.76 -9.22
C ASP A 359 -9.62 17.53 -8.53
N TYR A 360 -10.45 16.55 -8.14
CA TYR A 360 -9.97 15.32 -7.51
C TYR A 360 -9.38 14.38 -8.56
N SER A 361 -8.05 14.34 -8.64
CA SER A 361 -7.34 13.31 -9.38
C SER A 361 -6.43 12.53 -8.41
N PRO A 362 -6.73 11.23 -8.16
CA PRO A 362 -6.04 10.43 -7.17
C PRO A 362 -4.65 10.04 -7.64
N VAL A 363 -3.75 9.91 -6.67
CA VAL A 363 -2.37 9.47 -6.88
C VAL A 363 -2.10 8.20 -6.10
N ARG A 364 -1.08 7.47 -6.55
CA ARG A 364 -0.44 6.40 -5.80
C ARG A 364 0.98 6.80 -5.41
N TYR A 365 1.32 6.51 -4.16
CA TYR A 365 2.64 6.79 -3.59
C TYR A 365 3.53 5.54 -3.66
N GLY A 366 4.64 5.66 -4.37
CA GLY A 366 5.54 4.55 -4.66
C GLY A 366 6.82 4.58 -3.85
N ALA A 367 7.26 3.43 -3.34
CA ALA A 367 8.63 3.30 -2.86
C ALA A 367 9.57 3.21 -4.08
N GLU A 368 10.46 4.19 -4.17
CA GLU A 368 11.48 4.28 -5.21
C GLU A 368 12.86 4.32 -4.56
N ALA A 369 13.91 4.06 -5.34
CA ALA A 369 15.28 4.07 -4.89
C ALA A 369 16.20 4.73 -5.92
N SER A 370 17.21 5.45 -5.42
CA SER A 370 18.29 5.96 -6.25
C SER A 370 19.16 4.81 -6.78
N ILE A 371 20.04 5.10 -7.71
CA ILE A 371 21.03 4.14 -8.24
C ILE A 371 21.86 3.52 -7.11
N PHE A 372 22.18 4.31 -6.07
CA PHE A 372 22.92 3.87 -4.88
C PHE A 372 22.04 3.22 -3.80
N GLY A 373 20.74 3.10 -4.05
CA GLY A 373 19.80 2.44 -3.15
C GLY A 373 19.30 3.31 -2.00
N THR A 374 19.44 4.64 -2.08
CA THR A 374 18.75 5.56 -1.16
C THR A 374 17.27 5.58 -1.53
N GLU A 375 16.41 5.17 -0.62
CA GLU A 375 14.97 5.15 -0.87
C GLU A 375 14.32 6.53 -0.73
N TYR A 376 13.25 6.76 -1.48
CA TYR A 376 12.41 7.95 -1.42
C TYR A 376 10.99 7.60 -1.90
N VAL A 377 10.05 8.53 -1.75
CA VAL A 377 8.66 8.37 -2.19
C VAL A 377 8.46 9.04 -3.55
N GLY A 378 8.13 8.23 -4.56
CA GLY A 378 7.60 8.69 -5.84
C GLY A 378 6.08 8.90 -5.76
N VAL A 379 5.56 9.75 -6.63
CA VAL A 379 4.11 10.01 -6.76
C VAL A 379 3.73 9.83 -8.22
N GLN A 380 2.66 9.10 -8.48
CA GLN A 380 2.17 8.81 -9.83
C GLN A 380 0.65 8.97 -9.85
N PRO A 381 0.04 9.43 -10.96
CA PRO A 381 -1.41 9.36 -11.13
C PRO A 381 -1.90 7.92 -11.09
N VAL A 382 -3.13 7.72 -10.61
CA VAL A 382 -3.87 6.48 -10.89
C VAL A 382 -4.19 6.48 -12.37
N GLU A 383 -3.61 5.52 -13.11
CA GLU A 383 -3.69 5.47 -14.56
C GLU A 383 -5.14 5.23 -15.03
N GLY A 384 -5.60 6.04 -15.97
CA GLY A 384 -6.95 5.96 -16.52
C GLY A 384 -8.08 6.21 -15.50
N TYR A 385 -7.80 6.96 -14.43
CA TYR A 385 -8.78 7.24 -13.40
C TYR A 385 -10.01 7.99 -13.93
N GLU A 386 -9.84 8.99 -14.79
CA GLU A 386 -10.98 9.77 -15.31
C GLU A 386 -11.95 8.88 -16.10
N GLU A 387 -11.44 7.97 -16.93
CA GLU A 387 -12.30 7.03 -17.67
C GLU A 387 -12.97 6.00 -16.75
N HIS A 388 -12.31 5.61 -15.66
CA HIS A 388 -12.78 4.59 -14.72
C HIS A 388 -13.35 5.16 -13.40
N ARG A 389 -13.62 6.46 -13.33
CA ARG A 389 -14.12 7.10 -12.09
C ARG A 389 -15.45 6.50 -11.65
N GLU A 390 -16.39 6.38 -12.59
CA GLU A 390 -17.70 5.77 -12.32
C GLU A 390 -17.61 4.25 -12.11
N VAL A 391 -16.62 3.60 -12.74
CA VAL A 391 -16.31 2.19 -12.47
C VAL A 391 -15.89 1.99 -11.02
N GLY A 392 -15.03 2.85 -10.47
CA GLY A 392 -14.62 2.80 -9.07
C GLY A 392 -15.81 2.94 -8.10
N LYS A 393 -16.73 3.86 -8.37
CA LYS A 393 -17.97 4.01 -7.59
C LYS A 393 -18.84 2.75 -7.64
N GLU A 394 -19.01 2.16 -8.83
CA GLU A 394 -19.79 0.92 -8.99
C GLU A 394 -19.10 -0.29 -8.33
N LEU A 395 -17.77 -0.39 -8.37
CA LEU A 395 -17.02 -1.41 -7.63
C LEU A 395 -17.26 -1.28 -6.11
N VAL A 396 -17.21 -0.06 -5.56
CA VAL A 396 -17.56 0.20 -4.15
C VAL A 396 -19.01 -0.20 -3.86
N ALA A 397 -19.96 0.12 -4.75
CA ALA A 397 -21.36 -0.27 -4.60
C ALA A 397 -21.54 -1.79 -4.60
N ARG A 398 -20.85 -2.52 -5.48
CA ARG A 398 -20.84 -4.00 -5.54
C ARG A 398 -20.27 -4.61 -4.28
N CYS A 399 -19.14 -4.10 -3.80
CA CYS A 399 -18.55 -4.54 -2.53
C CYS A 399 -19.49 -4.31 -1.35
N ASN A 400 -20.19 -3.17 -1.29
CA ASN A 400 -21.21 -2.93 -0.25
C ASN A 400 -22.39 -3.90 -0.35
N ARG A 401 -22.93 -4.14 -1.54
CA ARG A 401 -24.02 -5.12 -1.74
C ARG A 401 -23.59 -6.52 -1.29
N LEU A 402 -22.37 -6.91 -1.63
CA LEU A 402 -21.81 -8.19 -1.23
C LEU A 402 -21.59 -8.27 0.29
N TYR A 403 -20.99 -7.23 0.89
CA TYR A 403 -20.81 -7.14 2.34
C TYR A 403 -22.14 -7.30 3.09
N ASN A 404 -23.18 -6.55 2.70
CA ASN A 404 -24.50 -6.63 3.32
C ASN A 404 -25.15 -8.03 3.15
N ALA A 405 -24.87 -8.72 2.04
CA ALA A 405 -25.35 -10.08 1.84
C ALA A 405 -24.66 -11.08 2.78
N PHE A 406 -23.34 -10.92 3.01
CA PHE A 406 -22.58 -11.71 3.97
C PHE A 406 -23.02 -11.42 5.40
N GLU A 407 -23.15 -10.15 5.79
CA GLU A 407 -23.63 -9.72 7.12
C GLU A 407 -24.97 -10.37 7.47
N LYS A 408 -25.95 -10.31 6.55
CA LYS A 408 -27.25 -10.98 6.71
C LYS A 408 -27.14 -12.50 6.82
N LYS A 409 -26.28 -13.13 6.01
CA LYS A 409 -26.11 -14.58 5.97
C LYS A 409 -25.49 -15.11 7.27
N PHE A 410 -24.56 -14.35 7.85
CA PHE A 410 -23.80 -14.77 9.03
C PHE A 410 -24.30 -14.16 10.35
N MET A 411 -25.40 -13.39 10.32
CA MET A 411 -25.98 -12.71 11.49
C MET A 411 -24.94 -11.89 12.28
N MET A 412 -24.07 -11.18 11.56
CA MET A 412 -23.15 -10.22 12.18
C MET A 412 -23.90 -8.98 12.66
#